data_AF-A0A926YW94-F1
#
_entry.id   AF-A0A926YW94-F1
#
_cell.length_a   1.000
_cell.length_b   1.000
_cell.length_c   1.000
_cell.angle_alpha   90.00
_cell.angle_beta   90.00
_cell.angle_gamma   90.00
#
_symmetry.space_group_name_H-M   'P 1'
#
loop_
_entity.id
_entity.type
_entity.pdbx_description
1 polymer ?
#
loop_
_entity_poly.entity_id
_entity_poly.type
_entity_poly.pdbx_seq_one_letter_code
_entity_poly.pdbx_strand_id
1 'polypeptide(L)' 'MIRTPFVDFQTQQLLLAMVGGSHSTAQRLLQAAQHKYLGQTEQWVFERVIADLERDRR' A
#
# COMPACT_ATOMS: atom_id res chain seq x y z
N MET A 1 10.95 -6.99 -19.56
CA MET A 1 9.74 -6.79 -18.73
C MET A 1 10.07 -7.22 -17.31
N ILE A 2 10.40 -6.28 -16.41
CA ILE A 2 10.66 -6.63 -15.01
C ILE A 2 9.33 -6.55 -14.27
N ARG A 3 8.71 -7.71 -14.03
CA ARG A 3 7.75 -7.85 -12.93
C ARG A 3 8.58 -7.81 -11.65
N THR A 4 8.40 -6.80 -10.81
CA THR A 4 8.86 -6.81 -9.41
C THR A 4 7.66 -7.11 -8.50
N PRO A 5 7.29 -8.38 -8.29
CA PRO A 5 6.15 -8.75 -7.44
C PRO A 5 6.57 -8.93 -5.97
N PHE A 6 7.53 -8.15 -5.48
CA PHE A 6 7.97 -8.26 -4.10
C PHE A 6 7.81 -6.91 -3.42
N VAL A 7 6.67 -6.77 -2.75
CA VAL A 7 6.50 -5.73 -1.73
C VAL A 7 7.30 -6.19 -0.52
N ASP A 8 8.10 -5.29 0.02
CA ASP A 8 8.87 -5.57 1.22
C ASP A 8 7.96 -5.92 2.41
N PHE A 9 8.35 -6.93 3.19
CA PHE A 9 7.55 -7.44 4.30
C PHE A 9 7.31 -6.36 5.37
N GLN A 10 8.30 -5.51 5.66
CA GLN A 10 8.15 -4.43 6.62
C GLN A 10 7.11 -3.41 6.12
N THR A 11 7.09 -3.13 4.82
CA THR A 11 6.08 -2.26 4.19
C THR A 11 4.67 -2.87 4.32
N GLN A 12 4.52 -4.18 4.07
CA GLN A 12 3.24 -4.88 4.25
C GLN A 12 2.76 -4.84 5.71
N GLN A 13 3.65 -5.13 6.65
CA GLN A 13 3.34 -5.14 8.08
C GLN A 13 3.01 -3.74 8.61
N LEU A 14 3.70 -2.71 8.12
CA LEU A 14 3.42 -1.33 8.49
C LEU A 14 2.03 -0.90 8.01
N LEU A 15 1.68 -1.17 6.75
CA LEU A 15 0.35 -0.88 6.24
C LEU A 15 -0.72 -1.61 7.07
N LEU A 16 -0.49 -2.89 7.36
CA LEU A 16 -1.41 -3.70 8.16
C LEU A 16 -1.60 -3.14 9.57
N ALA A 17 -0.51 -2.74 10.24
CA ALA A 17 -0.56 -2.10 11.56
C ALA A 17 -1.35 -0.78 11.51
N MET A 18 -1.16 0.02 10.46
CA MET A 18 -1.89 1.28 10.28
C MET A 18 -3.37 1.09 10.02
N VAL A 19 -3.82 -0.02 9.45
CA VAL A 19 -5.26 -0.30 9.30
C VAL A 19 -5.82 -1.16 10.44
N GLY A 20 -5.11 -1.23 11.58
CA GLY A 20 -5.54 -1.95 12.77
C GLY A 20 -5.59 -3.47 12.58
N GLY A 21 -4.74 -4.04 11.73
CA GLY A 21 -4.71 -5.46 11.42
C GLY A 21 -5.73 -5.90 10.36
N SER A 22 -6.51 -4.98 9.80
CA SER A 22 -7.57 -5.31 8.83
C SER A 22 -7.02 -5.53 7.42
N HIS A 23 -6.75 -6.79 7.06
CA HIS A 23 -6.33 -7.16 5.70
C HIS A 23 -7.31 -6.69 4.61
N SER A 24 -8.63 -6.79 4.87
CA SER A 24 -9.66 -6.36 3.90
C SER A 24 -9.68 -4.85 3.69
N THR A 25 -9.28 -4.07 4.70
CA THR A 25 -9.15 -2.61 4.58
C THR A 25 -7.88 -2.25 3.82
N ALA A 26 -6.74 -2.87 4.16
CA ALA A 26 -5.49 -2.71 3.40
C ALA A 26 -5.69 -3.03 1.91
N GLN A 27 -6.33 -4.16 1.59
CA GLN A 27 -6.57 -4.56 0.21
C GLN A 27 -7.45 -3.55 -0.55
N ARG A 28 -8.51 -3.02 0.07
CA ARG A 28 -9.37 -2.00 -0.57
C ARG A 28 -8.62 -0.71 -0.86
N LEU A 29 -7.78 -0.25 0.06
CA LEU A 29 -6.94 0.93 -0.15
C LEU A 29 -5.93 0.71 -1.29
N LEU A 30 -5.29 -0.45 -1.32
CA LEU A 30 -4.33 -0.81 -2.36
C LEU A 30 -5.00 -0.91 -3.72
N GLN A 31 -6.17 -1.55 -3.84
CA GLN A 31 -6.91 -1.62 -5.10
C GLN A 31 -7.29 -0.22 -5.61
N ALA A 32 -7.82 0.64 -4.73
CA ALA A 32 -8.14 2.01 -5.09
C ALA A 32 -6.89 2.79 -5.57
N ALA A 33 -5.76 2.61 -4.90
CA ALA A 33 -4.50 3.25 -5.27
C ALA A 33 -3.92 2.68 -6.58
N GLN A 34 -3.98 1.36 -6.80
CA GLN A 34 -3.55 0.73 -8.06
C GLN A 34 -4.36 1.25 -9.26
N HIS A 35 -5.68 1.41 -9.11
CA HIS A 35 -6.52 2.01 -10.15
C HIS A 35 -6.19 3.49 -10.42
N LYS A 36 -5.78 4.23 -9.39
CA LYS A 36 -5.40 5.64 -9.50
C LYS A 36 -4.00 5.84 -10.09
N TYR A 37 -3.07 4.95 -9.79
CA TYR A 37 -1.64 5.06 -10.13
C TYR A 37 -1.20 3.96 -11.09
N LEU A 38 -1.77 3.98 -12.30
CA LEU A 38 -1.44 3.01 -13.35
C LEU A 38 0.05 3.10 -13.74
N GLY A 39 0.69 1.94 -13.92
CA GLY A 39 2.10 1.84 -14.33
C GLY A 39 3.14 1.97 -13.21
N GLN A 40 2.71 2.17 -11.97
CA GLN A 40 3.59 2.14 -10.81
C GLN A 40 3.81 0.71 -10.30
N THR A 41 4.90 0.50 -9.57
CA THR A 41 5.20 -0.80 -8.93
C THR A 41 4.31 -1.02 -7.70
N GLU A 42 4.09 -2.29 -7.32
CA GLU A 42 3.31 -2.60 -6.11
C GLU A 42 3.95 -1.99 -4.85
N GLN A 43 5.28 -2.05 -4.72
CA GLN A 43 6.02 -1.42 -3.62
C GLN A 43 5.70 0.08 -3.52
N TRP A 44 5.78 0.80 -4.65
CA TRP A 44 5.48 2.23 -4.68
C TRP A 44 4.03 2.50 -4.27
N VAL A 45 3.07 1.67 -4.69
CA VAL A 45 1.67 1.82 -4.31
C VAL A 45 1.47 1.63 -2.81
N PHE A 46 2.12 0.63 -2.21
CA PHE A 46 2.10 0.44 -0.75
C PHE A 46 2.66 1.64 -0.01
N GLU A 47 3.86 2.10 -0.39
CA GLU A 47 4.50 3.28 0.21
C GLU A 47 3.61 4.53 0.07
N ARG A 48 2.94 4.67 -1.08
CA ARG A 48 2.03 5.79 -1.31
C ARG A 48 0.81 5.75 -0.40
N VAL A 49 0.16 4.58 -0.27
CA VAL A 49 -0.97 4.41 0.65
C VAL A 49 -0.54 4.66 2.10
N ILE A 50 0.66 4.21 2.48
CA ILE A 50 1.21 4.48 3.81
C ILE A 50 1.37 5.99 4.03
N ALA A 51 2.02 6.69 3.10
CA ALA A 51 2.22 8.13 3.21
C ALA A 51 0.91 8.93 3.26
N ASP A 52 -0.13 8.48 2.54
CA ASP A 52 -1.44 9.12 2.59
C ASP A 52 -2.13 8.87 3.95
N LEU A 53 -2.05 7.65 4.52
CA LEU A 53 -2.54 7.34 5.87
C LEU A 53 -1.78 8.05 7.00
N GLU A 54 -0.48 8.33 6.81
CA GLU A 54 0.31 9.13 7.75
C GLU A 54 -0.12 10.59 7.73
N ARG A 55 -0.46 11.13 6.55
CA ARG A 55 -0.98 12.50 6.42
C ARG A 55 -2.33 12.67 7.08
N ASP A 56 -3.25 11.72 6.90
CA ASP A 56 -4.60 11.78 7.47
C ASP A 56 -4.61 11.74 9.01
N ARG A 57 -3.52 11.27 9.63
CA ARG A 57 -3.36 11.23 11.09
C ARG A 57 -2.79 12.50 11.71
N ARG A 58 -2.19 13.39 10.90
CA ARG A 58 -1.58 14.62 11.37
C ARG A 58 -2.60 15.76 11.37
#